data_AF-A0A6P7EYL3-F1
#
_entry.id   AF-A0A6P7EYL3-F1
#
_cell.length_a   1.000
_cell.length_b   1.000
_cell.length_c   1.000
_cell.angle_alpha   90.00
_cell.angle_beta   90.00
_cell.angle_gamma   90.00
#
_symmetry.space_group_name_H-M   'P 1'
#
loop_
_entity.id
_entity.type
_entity.pdbx_description
1 polymer ?
#
loop_
_entity_poly.entity_id
_entity_poly.type
_entity_poly.pdbx_seq_one_letter_code
_entity_poly.pdbx_strand_id
1 'polypeptide(L)'
;METVNSQLLTKAINFHGQQLQKLWEGEFGENDLTRKNVKDLNYNVYSQRQKNLSFQDRGKRLKLQQFLIKKANFIYSLEPTKQKNNEKAITEDMYAVMPPFETYTSVDKQKRVAFFMENVKVGNLILGTIVSRQQSGMMLKVLCTTGNGNTCLYAADINVKVG
;
A
#
# COMPACT_ATOMS: atom_id res chain seq x y z
N MET A 1 22.79 -16.27 -11.53
CA MET A 1 23.10 -15.65 -10.22
C MET A 1 22.26 -14.38 -10.14
N GLU A 2 21.41 -14.24 -9.11
CA GLU A 2 20.62 -13.02 -8.93
C GLU A 2 21.56 -11.83 -8.75
N THR A 3 21.42 -10.85 -9.64
CA THR A 3 22.29 -9.67 -9.69
C THR A 3 21.80 -8.65 -8.67
N VAL A 4 22.54 -8.51 -7.58
CA VAL A 4 22.34 -7.43 -6.58
C VAL A 4 22.55 -6.08 -7.27
N ASN A 5 21.55 -5.21 -7.17
CA ASN A 5 21.59 -3.85 -7.67
C ASN A 5 22.49 -2.97 -6.78
N SER A 6 23.53 -2.40 -7.39
CA SER A 6 24.52 -1.59 -6.70
C SER A 6 23.94 -0.30 -6.12
N GLN A 7 22.98 0.35 -6.80
CA GLN A 7 22.39 1.61 -6.32
C GLN A 7 21.51 1.40 -5.08
N LEU A 8 20.69 0.34 -5.05
CA LEU A 8 19.88 -0.01 -3.88
C LEU A 8 20.78 -0.38 -2.70
N LEU A 9 21.86 -1.12 -2.97
CA LEU A 9 22.86 -1.48 -1.96
C LEU A 9 23.58 -0.24 -1.42
N THR A 10 24.01 0.70 -2.27
CA THR A 10 24.61 1.99 -1.87
C THR A 10 23.68 2.76 -0.94
N LYS A 11 22.39 2.88 -1.30
CA LYS A 11 21.39 3.57 -0.46
C LYS A 11 21.25 2.90 0.91
N ALA A 12 21.18 1.57 0.95
CA ALA A 12 21.06 0.82 2.20
C ALA A 12 22.29 1.03 3.10
N ILE A 13 23.50 0.95 2.55
CA ILE A 13 24.74 1.13 3.32
C ILE A 13 24.84 2.56 3.86
N ASN A 14 24.54 3.58 3.04
CA ASN A 14 24.54 4.99 3.47
C ASN A 14 23.51 5.25 4.59
N PHE A 15 22.37 4.55 4.57
CA PHE A 15 21.33 4.69 5.58
C PHE A 15 21.67 3.98 6.91
N HIS A 16 22.27 2.79 6.84
CA HIS A 16 22.60 1.97 8.02
C HIS A 16 24.01 2.19 8.57
N GLY A 17 24.84 2.94 7.87
CA GLY A 17 26.18 3.32 8.32
C GLY A 17 27.23 2.23 8.19
N GLN A 18 28.42 2.52 8.72
CA GLN A 18 29.56 1.60 8.75
C GLN A 18 29.26 0.24 9.39
N GLN A 19 28.26 0.16 10.28
CA GLN A 19 27.88 -1.11 10.90
C GLN A 19 27.39 -2.12 9.85
N LEU A 20 26.55 -1.70 8.90
CA LEU A 20 26.09 -2.58 7.83
C LEU A 20 27.22 -2.92 6.85
N GLN A 21 28.10 -1.95 6.55
CA GLN A 21 29.29 -2.19 5.73
C GLN A 21 30.15 -3.33 6.31
N LYS A 22 30.50 -3.25 7.59
CA LYS A 22 31.33 -4.28 8.26
C LYS A 22 30.66 -5.65 8.29
N LEU A 23 29.34 -5.69 8.54
CA LEU A 23 28.61 -6.94 8.52
C LEU A 23 28.57 -7.55 7.11
N TRP A 24 28.43 -6.72 6.06
CA TRP A 24 28.47 -7.17 4.67
C TRP A 24 29.82 -7.77 4.31
N GLU A 25 30.90 -7.05 4.60
CA GLU A 25 32.28 -7.51 4.36
C GLU A 25 32.61 -8.77 5.16
N GLY A 26 32.04 -8.93 6.35
CA GLY A 26 32.17 -10.17 7.13
C GLY A 26 31.44 -11.38 6.52
N GLU A 27 30.34 -11.18 5.78
CA GLU A 27 29.56 -12.28 5.19
C GLU A 27 29.99 -12.61 3.74
N PHE A 28 30.34 -11.60 2.94
CA PHE A 28 30.70 -11.76 1.52
C PHE A 28 32.19 -11.55 1.21
N GLY A 29 32.99 -11.26 2.23
CA GLY A 29 34.42 -11.03 2.14
C GLY A 29 34.79 -9.57 1.88
N GLU A 30 36.05 -9.25 2.20
CA GLU A 30 36.61 -7.92 1.99
C GLU A 30 36.55 -7.53 0.51
N ASN A 31 36.28 -6.25 0.24
CA ASN A 31 36.15 -5.65 -1.08
C ASN A 31 34.95 -6.12 -1.93
N ASP A 32 34.00 -6.88 -1.39
CA ASP A 32 32.80 -7.31 -2.14
C ASP A 32 31.97 -6.13 -2.66
N LEU A 33 31.83 -5.09 -1.85
CA LEU A 33 31.14 -3.86 -2.24
C LEU A 33 31.80 -3.18 -3.45
N THR A 34 33.13 -3.12 -3.44
CA THR A 34 33.94 -2.61 -4.56
C THR A 34 33.73 -3.46 -5.82
N ARG A 35 33.72 -4.80 -5.69
CA ARG A 35 33.42 -5.73 -6.81
C ARG A 35 32.02 -5.51 -7.38
N LYS A 36 31.05 -5.17 -6.54
CA LYS A 36 29.67 -4.84 -6.92
C LYS A 36 29.48 -3.40 -7.40
N ASN A 37 30.57 -2.66 -7.64
CA ASN A 37 30.56 -1.26 -8.10
C ASN A 37 29.76 -0.33 -7.16
N VAL A 38 29.75 -0.63 -5.86
CA VAL A 38 29.26 0.28 -4.82
C VAL A 38 30.33 1.33 -4.60
N LYS A 39 30.09 2.54 -5.12
CA LYS A 39 30.98 3.70 -4.98
C LYS A 39 30.23 4.81 -4.24
N ASP A 40 30.97 5.82 -3.78
CA ASP A 40 30.44 7.05 -3.18
C ASP A 40 29.62 6.80 -1.89
N LEU A 41 30.17 5.98 -1.00
CA LEU A 41 29.59 5.81 0.33
C LEU A 41 29.71 7.11 1.12
N ASN A 42 28.55 7.69 1.44
CA ASN A 42 28.41 8.91 2.22
C ASN A 42 27.45 8.64 3.38
N TYR A 43 28.00 8.65 4.59
CA TYR A 43 27.27 8.35 5.82
C TYR A 43 26.54 9.55 6.43
N ASN A 44 26.37 10.66 5.70
CA ASN A 44 25.67 11.86 6.18
C ASN A 44 24.26 11.54 6.68
N VAL A 45 23.51 10.69 5.95
CA VAL A 45 22.15 10.26 6.35
C VAL A 45 22.18 9.49 7.67
N TYR A 46 23.14 8.58 7.83
CA TYR A 46 23.33 7.86 9.08
C TYR A 46 23.70 8.81 10.23
N SER A 47 24.63 9.74 10.00
CA SER A 47 25.11 10.70 11.01
C SER A 47 24.00 11.60 11.53
N GLN A 48 23.09 12.06 10.66
CA GLN A 48 21.93 12.86 11.08
C GLN A 48 20.96 12.05 11.94
N ARG A 49 20.76 10.77 11.59
CA ARG A 49 19.83 9.87 12.29
C ARG A 49 20.39 9.32 13.59
N GLN A 50 21.71 9.22 13.74
CA GLN A 50 22.37 8.61 14.89
C GLN A 50 21.89 9.20 16.22
N LYS A 51 21.57 10.50 16.26
CA LYS A 51 21.04 11.20 17.46
C LYS A 51 19.71 10.63 17.94
N ASN A 52 18.93 10.03 17.04
CA ASN A 52 17.61 9.47 17.31
C ASN A 52 17.65 7.93 17.47
N LEU A 53 18.83 7.31 17.43
CA LEU A 53 18.99 5.86 17.55
C LEU A 53 19.18 5.44 19.02
N SER A 54 18.07 5.15 19.70
CA SER A 54 18.08 4.69 21.11
C SER A 54 18.98 3.46 21.32
N PHE A 55 19.67 3.39 22.45
CA PHE A 55 20.47 2.22 22.83
C PHE A 55 19.62 0.96 23.00
N GLN A 56 18.40 1.09 23.51
CA GLN A 56 17.48 -0.04 23.76
C GLN A 56 17.14 -0.80 22.47
N ASP A 57 17.10 -0.12 21.33
CA ASP A 57 16.80 -0.75 20.03
C ASP A 57 18.04 -1.28 19.29
N ARG A 58 19.24 -1.19 19.88
CA ARG A 58 20.49 -1.64 19.25
C ARG A 58 20.42 -3.10 18.79
N GLY A 59 19.89 -4.00 19.63
CA GLY A 59 19.74 -5.42 19.30
C GLY A 59 18.77 -5.67 18.14
N LYS A 60 17.65 -4.92 18.10
CA LYS A 60 16.69 -5.00 16.99
C LYS A 60 17.31 -4.51 15.69
N ARG A 61 18.06 -3.41 15.72
CA ARG A 61 18.78 -2.87 14.56
C ARG A 61 19.81 -3.85 14.02
N LEU A 62 20.56 -4.52 14.90
CA LEU A 62 21.53 -5.54 14.51
C LEU A 62 20.85 -6.73 13.81
N LYS A 63 19.75 -7.24 14.37
CA LYS A 63 18.97 -8.33 13.76
C LYS A 63 18.42 -7.94 12.38
N LEU A 64 17.95 -6.69 12.23
CA LEU A 64 17.49 -6.17 10.95
C LEU A 64 18.64 -6.13 9.93
N GLN A 65 19.81 -5.61 10.29
CA GLN A 65 20.97 -5.56 9.39
C GLN A 65 21.42 -6.97 8.97
N GLN A 66 21.45 -7.94 9.90
CA GLN A 66 21.73 -9.34 9.57
C GLN A 66 20.69 -9.93 8.60
N PHE A 67 19.42 -9.61 8.77
CA PHE A 67 18.37 -10.02 7.85
C PHE A 67 18.59 -9.43 6.44
N LEU A 68 18.93 -8.14 6.34
CA LEU A 68 19.21 -7.48 5.07
C LEU A 68 20.34 -8.16 4.29
N ILE A 69 21.41 -8.58 4.98
CA ILE A 69 22.56 -9.24 4.36
C ILE A 69 22.19 -10.66 3.93
N LYS A 70 21.57 -11.45 4.82
CA LYS A 70 21.13 -12.83 4.51
C LYS A 70 20.13 -12.91 3.36
N LYS A 71 19.36 -11.85 3.13
CA LYS A 71 18.36 -11.73 2.06
C LYS A 71 18.77 -10.75 0.97
N ALA A 72 20.04 -10.39 0.90
CA ALA A 72 20.54 -9.34 -0.01
C ALA A 72 20.20 -9.60 -1.48
N ASN A 73 20.38 -10.84 -1.95
CA ASN A 73 20.07 -11.22 -3.34
C ASN A 73 18.60 -10.98 -3.70
N PHE A 74 17.70 -11.14 -2.73
CA PHE A 74 16.28 -10.94 -2.91
C PHE A 74 15.87 -9.47 -2.75
N ILE A 75 16.35 -8.81 -1.69
CA ILE A 75 15.96 -7.44 -1.33
C ILE A 75 16.52 -6.42 -2.33
N TYR A 76 17.73 -6.66 -2.83
CA TYR A 76 18.42 -5.75 -3.73
C TYR A 76 18.35 -6.22 -5.19
N SER A 77 17.51 -7.19 -5.52
CA SER A 77 17.26 -7.54 -6.92
C SER A 77 16.45 -6.45 -7.63
N LEU A 78 16.77 -6.19 -8.90
CA LEU A 78 15.87 -5.45 -9.80
C LEU A 78 14.78 -6.33 -10.39
N GLU A 79 15.01 -7.64 -10.41
CA GLU A 79 14.00 -8.56 -10.89
C GLU A 79 12.82 -8.48 -9.91
N PRO A 80 11.59 -8.26 -10.42
CA PRO A 80 10.43 -8.37 -9.57
C PRO A 80 10.51 -9.74 -8.93
N THR A 81 10.37 -9.78 -7.60
CA THR A 81 10.14 -11.05 -6.93
C THR A 81 9.05 -11.73 -7.73
N LYS A 82 9.36 -12.86 -8.38
CA LYS A 82 8.31 -13.76 -8.84
C LYS A 82 7.55 -14.02 -7.56
N GLN A 83 6.40 -13.35 -7.38
CA GLN A 83 5.50 -13.71 -6.32
C GLN A 83 5.40 -15.21 -6.51
N LYS A 84 5.81 -15.97 -5.50
CA LYS A 84 5.31 -17.33 -5.39
C LYS A 84 3.82 -17.09 -5.22
N ASN A 85 3.14 -16.95 -6.35
CA ASN A 85 1.73 -17.15 -6.47
C ASN A 85 1.60 -18.61 -6.07
N ASN A 86 1.56 -18.84 -4.75
CA ASN A 86 0.62 -19.80 -4.26
C ASN A 86 -0.71 -19.21 -4.71
N GLU A 87 -1.12 -19.55 -5.93
CA GLU A 87 -2.44 -19.31 -6.49
C GLU A 87 -3.44 -20.12 -5.68
N LYS A 88 -3.46 -19.93 -4.37
CA LYS A 88 -4.72 -20.04 -3.66
C LYS A 88 -5.49 -18.86 -4.20
N ALA A 89 -6.45 -19.15 -5.09
CA ALA A 89 -7.45 -18.19 -5.49
C ALA A 89 -7.89 -17.47 -4.22
N ILE A 90 -7.70 -16.15 -4.18
CA ILE A 90 -8.15 -15.33 -3.06
C ILE A 90 -9.65 -15.58 -2.98
N THR A 91 -10.08 -16.35 -2.00
CA THR A 91 -11.52 -16.57 -1.77
C THR A 91 -12.06 -15.35 -1.04
N GLU A 92 -13.37 -15.11 -1.17
CA GLU A 92 -14.04 -13.97 -0.53
C GLU A 92 -13.81 -13.91 1.00
N ASP A 93 -13.42 -15.04 1.60
CA ASP A 93 -13.11 -15.18 3.03
C ASP A 93 -11.69 -14.74 3.42
N MET A 94 -10.81 -14.46 2.45
CA MET A 94 -9.39 -14.14 2.69
C MET A 94 -9.10 -12.64 2.78
N TYR A 95 -10.09 -11.79 2.60
CA TYR A 95 -9.97 -10.33 2.78
C TYR A 95 -11.11 -9.79 3.62
N ALA A 96 -10.81 -8.77 4.43
CA ALA A 96 -11.87 -8.00 5.08
C ALA A 96 -12.66 -7.27 3.99
N VAL A 97 -13.99 -7.34 4.04
CA VAL A 97 -14.87 -6.53 3.19
C VAL A 97 -14.53 -5.06 3.46
N MET A 98 -13.86 -4.42 2.51
CA MET A 98 -13.46 -3.03 2.64
C MET A 98 -14.71 -2.14 2.58
N PRO A 99 -14.95 -1.28 3.57
CA PRO A 99 -15.96 -0.24 3.47
C PRO A 99 -15.81 0.57 2.17
N PRO A 100 -16.91 1.04 1.56
CA PRO A 100 -16.85 1.92 0.40
C PRO A 100 -15.92 3.11 0.66
N PHE A 101 -15.17 3.53 -0.35
CA PHE A 101 -14.18 4.60 -0.21
C PHE A 101 -14.77 5.88 0.40
N GLU A 102 -16.02 6.17 0.03
CA GLU A 102 -16.78 7.33 0.48
C GLU A 102 -16.98 7.36 2.00
N THR A 103 -16.90 6.20 2.68
CA THR A 103 -16.99 6.12 4.15
C THR A 103 -15.74 6.68 4.86
N TYR A 104 -14.59 6.70 4.18
CA TYR A 104 -13.36 7.28 4.71
C TYR A 104 -13.28 8.79 4.49
N THR A 105 -14.14 9.34 3.64
CA THR A 105 -14.12 10.76 3.28
C THR A 105 -15.26 11.51 3.96
N SER A 106 -14.92 12.48 4.81
CA SER A 106 -15.90 13.41 5.40
C SER A 106 -16.32 14.48 4.38
N VAL A 107 -17.10 14.09 3.38
CA VAL A 107 -17.59 14.99 2.32
C VAL A 107 -18.96 15.54 2.69
N ASP A 108 -19.15 16.86 2.47
CA ASP A 108 -20.44 17.54 2.64
C ASP A 108 -21.58 16.83 1.90
N LYS A 109 -22.76 16.75 2.50
CA LYS A 109 -23.93 16.07 1.92
C LYS A 109 -24.24 16.53 0.49
N GLN A 110 -24.15 17.84 0.22
CA GLN A 110 -24.43 18.41 -1.09
C GLN A 110 -23.45 17.93 -2.16
N LYS A 111 -22.15 17.87 -1.83
CA LYS A 111 -21.11 17.39 -2.74
C LYS A 111 -21.25 15.90 -3.03
N ARG A 112 -21.64 15.09 -2.03
CA ARG A 112 -21.94 13.66 -2.23
C ARG A 112 -23.12 13.44 -3.17
N VAL A 113 -24.18 14.22 -3.02
CA VAL A 113 -25.35 14.17 -3.91
C VAL A 113 -24.95 14.54 -5.34
N ALA A 114 -24.19 15.63 -5.52
CA ALA A 114 -23.71 16.05 -6.83
C ALA A 114 -22.85 14.94 -7.48
N PHE A 115 -21.87 14.41 -6.75
CA PHE A 115 -21.02 13.33 -7.23
C PHE A 115 -21.81 12.09 -7.63
N PHE A 116 -22.79 11.68 -6.82
CA PHE A 116 -23.65 10.55 -7.14
C PHE A 116 -24.44 10.78 -8.44
N MET A 117 -25.04 11.96 -8.60
CA MET A 117 -25.85 12.31 -9.77
C MET A 117 -25.02 12.48 -11.04
N GLU A 118 -23.77 12.90 -10.93
CA GLU A 118 -22.83 13.00 -12.08
C GLU A 118 -22.34 11.63 -12.56
N ASN A 119 -22.28 10.64 -11.67
CA ASN A 119 -21.68 9.34 -11.96
C ASN A 119 -22.69 8.21 -12.19
N VAL A 120 -23.95 8.38 -11.76
CA VAL A 120 -25.01 7.40 -12.04
C VAL A 120 -25.36 7.40 -13.53
N LYS A 121 -25.39 6.20 -14.13
CA LYS A 121 -25.70 6.02 -15.56
C LYS A 121 -26.97 5.20 -15.76
N VAL A 122 -27.63 5.42 -16.89
CA VAL A 122 -28.76 4.58 -17.33
C VAL A 122 -28.29 3.13 -17.43
N GLY A 123 -29.05 2.21 -16.82
CA GLY A 123 -28.68 0.80 -16.71
C GLY A 123 -27.98 0.43 -15.40
N ASN A 124 -27.68 1.39 -14.52
CA ASN A 124 -27.26 1.08 -13.15
C ASN A 124 -28.45 0.68 -12.29
N LEU A 125 -28.25 -0.30 -11.41
CA LEU A 125 -29.19 -0.70 -10.38
C LEU A 125 -28.97 0.19 -9.15
N ILE A 126 -30.06 0.64 -8.54
CA ILE A 126 -30.03 1.48 -7.35
C ILE A 126 -30.55 0.67 -6.18
N LEU A 127 -29.74 0.52 -5.14
CA LEU A 127 -30.12 -0.08 -3.86
C LEU A 127 -30.48 1.03 -2.88
N GLY A 128 -31.64 0.90 -2.24
CA GLY A 128 -32.13 1.88 -1.28
C GLY A 128 -33.35 1.37 -0.52
N THR A 129 -33.78 2.16 0.47
CA THR A 129 -34.93 1.87 1.31
C THR A 129 -36.11 2.74 0.91
N ILE A 130 -37.31 2.16 0.80
CA ILE A 130 -38.53 2.93 0.55
C ILE A 130 -38.88 3.72 1.82
N VAL A 131 -38.94 5.04 1.71
CA VAL A 131 -39.28 5.95 2.81
C VAL A 131 -40.79 6.18 2.87
N SER A 132 -41.42 6.38 1.71
CA SER A 132 -42.86 6.60 1.64
C SER A 132 -43.42 6.15 0.29
N ARG A 133 -44.68 5.75 0.30
CA ARG A 133 -45.44 5.40 -0.91
C ARG A 133 -46.60 6.38 -1.07
N GLN A 134 -46.63 7.07 -2.19
CA GLN A 134 -47.66 8.03 -2.56
C GLN A 134 -48.37 7.55 -3.84
N GLN A 135 -49.55 8.11 -4.14
CA GLN A 135 -50.26 7.79 -5.38
C GLN A 135 -49.48 8.19 -6.64
N SER A 136 -48.61 9.21 -6.52
CA SER A 136 -47.76 9.70 -7.62
C SER A 136 -46.38 9.03 -7.70
N GLY A 137 -46.15 7.96 -6.93
CA GLY A 137 -44.88 7.22 -6.90
C GLY A 137 -44.35 6.93 -5.51
N MET A 138 -43.12 6.43 -5.43
CA MET A 138 -42.43 6.07 -4.20
C MET A 138 -41.24 7.01 -3.93
N MET A 139 -41.00 7.33 -2.67
CA MET A 139 -39.79 8.01 -2.23
C MET A 139 -38.80 6.98 -1.74
N LEU A 140 -37.60 6.98 -2.31
CA LEU A 140 -36.51 6.08 -2.00
C LEU A 140 -35.36 6.84 -1.33
N LYS A 141 -34.81 6.28 -0.26
CA LYS A 141 -33.54 6.68 0.35
C LYS A 141 -32.45 5.79 -0.23
N VAL A 142 -31.66 6.35 -1.14
CA VAL A 142 -30.61 5.62 -1.85
C VAL A 142 -29.43 5.34 -0.93
N LEU A 143 -29.00 4.07 -0.90
CA LEU A 143 -27.81 3.60 -0.20
C LEU A 143 -26.61 3.60 -1.14
N CYS A 144 -26.72 2.91 -2.28
CA CYS A 144 -25.65 2.80 -3.28
C CYS A 144 -26.17 2.45 -4.68
N THR A 145 -25.29 2.54 -5.68
CA THR A 145 -25.51 1.96 -7.01
C THR A 145 -24.69 0.69 -7.19
N THR A 146 -25.23 -0.25 -7.95
CA THR A 146 -24.50 -1.42 -8.46
C THR A 146 -24.68 -1.48 -9.98
N GLY A 147 -23.61 -1.77 -10.72
CA GLY A 147 -23.61 -1.77 -12.18
C GLY A 147 -22.65 -2.82 -12.73
N ASN A 148 -22.63 -2.97 -14.06
CA ASN A 148 -21.67 -3.87 -14.71
C ASN A 148 -20.25 -3.28 -14.57
N GLY A 149 -19.50 -3.80 -13.60
CA GLY A 149 -18.19 -3.34 -13.19
C GLY A 149 -18.12 -3.18 -11.66
N ASN A 150 -16.96 -3.46 -11.07
CA ASN A 150 -16.75 -3.46 -9.61
C ASN A 150 -16.84 -2.06 -8.93
N THR A 151 -17.51 -1.10 -9.54
CA THR A 151 -17.69 0.25 -9.00
C THR A 151 -19.05 0.37 -8.34
N CYS A 152 -19.10 0.09 -7.04
CA CYS A 152 -20.23 0.44 -6.18
C CYS A 152 -20.04 1.89 -5.71
N LEU A 153 -20.98 2.79 -6.07
CA LEU A 153 -20.93 4.18 -5.58
C LEU A 153 -21.82 4.32 -4.35
N TYR A 154 -21.23 4.72 -3.23
CA TYR A 154 -21.96 4.87 -1.97
C TYR A 154 -22.49 6.29 -1.81
N ALA A 155 -23.80 6.41 -1.65
CA ALA A 155 -24.53 7.68 -1.65
C ALA A 155 -24.89 8.16 -0.24
N ALA A 156 -25.16 7.22 0.68
CA ALA A 156 -25.62 7.46 2.05
C ALA A 156 -26.66 8.59 2.15
N ASP A 157 -27.93 8.21 2.00
CA ASP A 157 -29.10 9.02 2.37
C ASP A 157 -29.51 10.11 1.36
N ILE A 158 -29.55 9.75 0.07
CA ILE A 158 -30.13 10.59 -0.98
C ILE A 158 -31.61 10.27 -1.15
N ASN A 159 -32.47 11.27 -1.08
CA ASN A 159 -33.90 11.10 -1.34
C ASN A 159 -34.18 11.26 -2.84
N VAL A 160 -34.75 10.22 -3.45
CA VAL A 160 -35.14 10.21 -4.87
C VAL A 160 -36.62 9.85 -4.96
N LYS A 161 -37.37 10.53 -5.83
CA LYS A 161 -38.76 10.17 -6.15
C LYS A 161 -38.76 9.28 -7.39
N VAL A 162 -39.36 8.12 -7.29
CA VAL A 162 -39.56 7.16 -8.39
C VAL A 162 -41.03 7.17 -8.74
N GLY A 163 -41.36 7.55 -9.97
CA GLY A 163 -42.72 7.60 -10.51
C GLY A 163 -43.14 6.29 -11.14
#